data_AF-A0A3E1EUT6-F1
#
_entry.id   AF-A0A3E1EUT6-F1
#
_cell.length_a   1.000
_cell.length_b   1.000
_cell.length_c   1.000
_cell.angle_alpha   90.00
_cell.angle_beta   90.00
_cell.angle_gamma   90.00
#
_symmetry.space_group_name_H-M   'P 1'
#
loop_
_entity.id
_entity.type
_entity.pdbx_description
1 polymer ?
#
loop_
_entity_poly.entity_id
_entity_poly.type
_entity_poly.pdbx_seq_one_letter_code
_entity_poly.pdbx_strand_id
1 'polypeptide(L)'
;MKIKESKQIIIVVVLLAAIIFIYMRIMRKRNLVTSAKNELIFWGGRNENETAVHSRLVDYWQKGAGWDWITLDNIEEFDSKYAWSAAFISYIARKDYFNFPASATHANYTVWARERANQGHTAQIAVETHSYKPRPGDIVIKKRGYTGDLAGLYPTAKTHGDIVVENNGNYITVIGGNISNSVTETIIPATNGFINHSDWIAVIKM
;
A
#
# COMPACT_ATOMS: atom_id res chain seq x y z
N MET A 1 -46.35 20.93 -9.56
CA MET A 1 -46.13 19.51 -9.23
C MET A 1 -44.81 18.97 -9.80
N LYS A 2 -44.60 19.03 -11.13
CA LYS A 2 -43.38 18.53 -11.82
C LYS A 2 -42.02 19.02 -11.29
N ILE A 3 -41.90 20.26 -10.81
CA ILE A 3 -40.62 20.82 -10.30
C ILE A 3 -40.23 20.23 -8.93
N LYS A 4 -41.21 19.82 -8.11
CA LYS A 4 -40.94 19.21 -6.80
C LYS A 4 -40.51 17.75 -6.97
N GLU A 5 -41.14 17.04 -7.89
CA GLU A 5 -40.78 15.68 -8.30
C GLU A 5 -39.37 15.64 -8.93
N SER A 6 -39.03 16.58 -9.81
CA SER A 6 -37.69 16.64 -10.42
C SER A 6 -36.58 16.92 -9.40
N LYS A 7 -36.83 17.82 -8.43
CA LYS A 7 -35.89 18.05 -7.30
C LYS A 7 -35.72 16.81 -6.43
N GLN A 8 -36.79 16.09 -6.13
CA GLN A 8 -36.72 14.85 -5.37
C GLN A 8 -35.93 13.76 -6.11
N ILE A 9 -36.15 13.60 -7.42
CA ILE A 9 -35.39 12.66 -8.25
C ILE A 9 -33.90 13.01 -8.24
N ILE A 10 -33.54 14.28 -8.41
CA ILE A 10 -32.14 14.73 -8.37
C ILE A 10 -31.50 14.41 -7.02
N ILE A 11 -32.19 14.68 -5.91
CA ILE A 11 -31.69 14.37 -4.56
C ILE A 11 -31.43 12.87 -4.41
N VAL A 12 -32.36 12.03 -4.85
CA VAL A 12 -32.21 10.57 -4.78
C VAL A 12 -31.01 10.09 -5.60
N VAL A 13 -30.84 10.60 -6.82
CA VAL A 13 -29.70 10.23 -7.69
C VAL A 13 -28.36 10.64 -7.06
N VAL A 14 -28.28 11.85 -6.49
CA VAL A 14 -27.04 12.33 -5.83
C VAL A 14 -26.72 11.48 -4.60
N LEU A 15 -27.72 11.13 -3.78
CA LEU A 15 -27.54 10.26 -2.62
C LEU A 15 -27.08 8.86 -3.04
N LEU A 16 -27.69 8.27 -4.06
CA LEU A 16 -27.27 6.97 -4.59
C LEU A 16 -25.82 7.00 -5.12
N ALA A 17 -25.44 8.05 -5.86
CA ALA A 17 -24.08 8.21 -6.34
C ALA A 17 -23.07 8.32 -5.18
N ALA A 18 -23.40 9.05 -4.12
CA ALA A 18 -22.55 9.16 -2.93
C ALA A 18 -22.41 7.80 -2.20
N ILE A 19 -23.51 7.03 -2.08
CA ILE A 19 -23.50 5.69 -1.48
C ILE A 19 -22.62 4.75 -2.31
N ILE A 20 -22.79 4.74 -3.65
CA ILE A 20 -21.98 3.92 -4.55
C ILE A 20 -20.51 4.30 -4.44
N PHE A 21 -20.19 5.60 -4.38
CA PHE A 21 -18.82 6.08 -4.21
C PHE A 21 -18.19 5.60 -2.89
N ILE A 22 -18.92 5.73 -1.77
CA ILE A 22 -18.47 5.24 -0.46
C ILE A 22 -18.28 3.73 -0.49
N TYR A 23 -19.23 2.99 -1.07
CA TYR A 23 -19.14 1.53 -1.22
C TYR A 23 -17.91 1.13 -2.02
N MET A 24 -17.68 1.75 -3.19
CA MET A 24 -16.48 1.49 -4.00
C MET A 24 -15.19 1.75 -3.21
N ARG A 25 -15.13 2.82 -2.42
CA ARG A 25 -13.96 3.11 -1.58
C ARG A 25 -13.72 2.03 -0.52
N ILE A 26 -14.77 1.57 0.15
CA ILE A 26 -14.69 0.47 1.12
C ILE A 26 -14.22 -0.82 0.45
N MET A 27 -14.76 -1.14 -0.73
CA MET A 27 -14.41 -2.34 -1.47
C MET A 27 -12.96 -2.33 -1.94
N ARG A 28 -12.43 -1.20 -2.43
CA ARG A 28 -11.00 -1.11 -2.83
C ARG A 28 -10.06 -1.38 -1.66
N LYS A 29 -10.33 -0.83 -0.48
CA LYS A 29 -9.52 -1.11 0.72
C LYS A 29 -9.60 -2.59 1.13
N ARG A 30 -10.79 -3.19 1.07
CA ARG A 30 -10.98 -4.62 1.33
C ARG A 30 -10.22 -5.48 0.32
N ASN A 31 -10.27 -5.16 -0.96
CA ASN A 31 -9.55 -5.88 -2.01
C ASN A 31 -8.03 -5.82 -1.83
N LEU A 32 -7.52 -4.67 -1.37
CA LEU A 32 -6.11 -4.49 -1.06
C LEU A 32 -5.65 -5.40 0.09
N VAL A 33 -6.44 -5.49 1.17
CA VAL A 33 -6.22 -6.43 2.28
C VAL A 33 -6.30 -7.88 1.82
N THR A 34 -7.34 -8.24 1.07
CA THR A 34 -7.52 -9.60 0.52
C THR A 34 -6.35 -9.99 -0.39
N SER A 35 -5.90 -9.08 -1.24
CA SER A 35 -4.74 -9.30 -2.11
C SER A 35 -3.47 -9.57 -1.31
N ALA A 36 -3.19 -8.77 -0.28
CA ALA A 36 -2.03 -8.98 0.59
C ALA A 36 -2.09 -10.34 1.31
N LYS A 37 -3.25 -10.72 1.86
CA LYS A 37 -3.46 -12.03 2.49
C LYS A 37 -3.30 -13.18 1.51
N ASN A 38 -3.81 -13.04 0.28
CA ASN A 38 -3.64 -14.05 -0.76
C ASN A 38 -2.17 -14.23 -1.14
N GLU A 39 -1.38 -13.15 -1.22
CA GLU A 39 0.06 -13.26 -1.43
C GLU A 39 0.75 -13.95 -0.25
N LEU A 40 0.40 -13.62 1.00
CA LEU A 40 0.93 -14.30 2.18
C LEU A 40 0.64 -15.82 2.15
N ILE A 41 -0.59 -16.22 1.80
CA ILE A 41 -0.99 -17.63 1.64
C ILE A 41 -0.22 -18.29 0.49
N PHE A 42 -0.11 -17.60 -0.65
CA PHE A 42 0.61 -18.11 -1.82
C PHE A 42 2.07 -18.38 -1.46
N TRP A 43 2.74 -17.42 -0.82
CA TRP A 43 4.14 -17.56 -0.40
C TRP A 43 4.29 -18.66 0.65
N GLY A 44 3.40 -18.74 1.64
CA GLY A 44 3.37 -19.87 2.58
C GLY A 44 4.70 -20.11 3.30
N GLY A 45 5.51 -19.06 3.51
CA GLY A 45 6.84 -19.13 4.10
C GLY A 45 7.98 -19.52 3.15
N ARG A 46 7.70 -19.70 1.84
CA ARG A 46 8.73 -19.96 0.83
C ARG A 46 9.73 -18.80 0.74
N ASN A 47 10.94 -19.12 0.33
CA ASN A 47 11.99 -18.15 0.05
C ASN A 47 11.96 -17.72 -1.43
N GLU A 48 12.45 -16.51 -1.73
CA GLU A 48 12.51 -15.97 -3.10
C GLU A 48 13.33 -16.82 -4.07
N ASN A 49 14.29 -17.62 -3.57
CA ASN A 49 15.09 -18.53 -4.38
C ASN A 49 14.35 -19.82 -4.78
N GLU A 50 13.11 -20.01 -4.33
CA GLU A 50 12.30 -21.15 -4.74
C GLU A 50 11.62 -20.89 -6.08
N THR A 51 11.87 -21.77 -7.06
CA THR A 51 11.33 -21.65 -8.43
C THR A 51 9.81 -21.49 -8.48
N ALA A 52 9.08 -22.02 -7.48
CA ALA A 52 7.63 -21.88 -7.35
C ALA A 52 7.14 -20.42 -7.21
N VAL A 53 8.00 -19.50 -6.75
CA VAL A 53 7.64 -18.08 -6.59
C VAL A 53 8.19 -17.17 -7.68
N HIS A 54 9.10 -17.64 -8.54
CA HIS A 54 9.76 -16.83 -9.56
C HIS A 54 8.78 -16.15 -10.53
N SER A 55 7.73 -16.86 -10.97
CA SER A 55 6.69 -16.25 -11.84
C SER A 55 5.94 -15.12 -11.13
N ARG A 56 5.77 -15.23 -9.81
CA ARG A 56 5.15 -14.19 -8.99
C ARG A 56 6.06 -12.99 -8.80
N LEU A 57 7.36 -13.22 -8.62
CA LEU A 57 8.38 -12.17 -8.53
C LEU A 57 8.49 -11.37 -9.83
N VAL A 58 8.50 -12.06 -10.98
CA VAL A 58 8.40 -11.40 -12.30
C VAL A 58 7.16 -10.51 -12.37
N ASP A 59 6.00 -11.01 -11.93
CA ASP A 59 4.76 -10.23 -11.87
C ASP A 59 4.90 -8.97 -10.99
N TYR A 60 5.60 -9.04 -9.86
CA TYR A 60 5.85 -7.87 -9.01
C TYR A 60 6.67 -6.82 -9.73
N TRP A 61 7.74 -7.21 -10.42
CA TRP A 61 8.57 -6.26 -11.15
C TRP A 61 7.86 -5.67 -12.37
N GLN A 62 7.25 -6.50 -13.21
CA GLN A 62 6.57 -6.04 -14.42
C GLN A 62 5.30 -5.25 -14.07
N LYS A 63 4.34 -5.87 -13.38
CA LYS A 63 3.03 -5.27 -13.13
C LYS A 63 3.02 -4.33 -11.92
N GLY A 64 3.98 -4.46 -11.01
CA GLY A 64 4.15 -3.53 -9.89
C GLY A 64 5.06 -2.37 -10.24
N ALA A 65 6.34 -2.63 -10.48
CA ALA A 65 7.34 -1.60 -10.74
C ALA A 65 7.35 -1.06 -12.19
N GLY A 66 6.73 -1.76 -13.15
CA GLY A 66 6.73 -1.37 -14.56
C GLY A 66 7.99 -1.78 -15.31
N TRP A 67 8.70 -2.80 -14.84
CA TRP A 67 9.96 -3.26 -15.42
C TRP A 67 9.75 -4.52 -16.27
N ASP A 68 9.25 -4.31 -17.48
CA ASP A 68 8.85 -5.39 -18.41
C ASP A 68 10.01 -6.27 -18.90
N TRP A 69 11.25 -5.83 -18.70
CA TRP A 69 12.47 -6.57 -19.06
C TRP A 69 12.91 -7.61 -18.02
N ILE A 70 12.26 -7.64 -16.85
CA ILE A 70 12.45 -8.71 -15.87
C ILE A 70 11.68 -9.94 -16.34
N THR A 71 12.36 -11.08 -16.45
CA THR A 71 11.80 -12.34 -16.94
C THR A 71 12.22 -13.50 -16.05
N LEU A 72 11.71 -14.70 -16.32
CA LEU A 72 12.13 -15.90 -15.60
C LEU A 72 13.63 -16.19 -15.77
N ASP A 73 14.24 -15.75 -16.88
CA ASP A 73 15.64 -16.03 -17.19
C ASP A 73 16.61 -15.19 -16.34
N ASN A 74 16.18 -14.03 -15.82
CA ASN A 74 17.04 -13.11 -15.08
C ASN A 74 16.58 -12.82 -13.63
N ILE A 75 15.43 -13.34 -13.21
CA ILE A 75 14.82 -12.98 -11.92
C ILE A 75 15.71 -13.31 -10.71
N GLU A 76 16.37 -14.47 -10.72
CA GLU A 76 17.21 -14.91 -9.60
C GLU A 76 18.44 -14.00 -9.43
N GLU A 77 19.16 -13.71 -10.52
CA GLU A 77 20.27 -12.76 -10.48
C GLU A 77 19.80 -11.37 -10.07
N PHE A 78 18.63 -10.95 -10.54
CA PHE A 78 18.09 -9.63 -10.26
C PHE A 78 17.72 -9.46 -8.79
N ASP A 79 16.95 -10.40 -8.23
CA ASP A 79 16.49 -10.34 -6.84
C ASP A 79 17.63 -10.52 -5.83
N SER A 80 18.72 -11.19 -6.23
CA SER A 80 19.96 -11.21 -5.41
C SER A 80 20.60 -9.83 -5.19
N LYS A 81 20.27 -8.85 -6.04
CA LYS A 81 20.83 -7.49 -6.02
C LYS A 81 19.81 -6.43 -5.57
N TYR A 82 18.52 -6.65 -5.81
CA TYR A 82 17.48 -5.66 -5.62
C TYR A 82 16.30 -6.19 -4.80
N ALA A 83 15.92 -5.45 -3.75
CA ALA A 83 14.78 -5.79 -2.92
C ALA A 83 13.45 -5.50 -3.64
N TRP A 84 12.62 -6.53 -3.83
CA TRP A 84 11.31 -6.43 -4.51
C TRP A 84 10.17 -5.90 -3.63
N SER A 85 10.43 -5.50 -2.37
CA SER A 85 9.39 -5.09 -1.41
C SER A 85 8.49 -3.95 -1.92
N ALA A 86 9.06 -2.96 -2.58
CA ALA A 86 8.29 -1.84 -3.13
C ALA A 86 7.52 -2.22 -4.41
N ALA A 87 8.09 -3.10 -5.23
CA ALA A 87 7.44 -3.65 -6.41
C ALA A 87 6.21 -4.48 -6.01
N PHE A 88 6.31 -5.27 -4.94
CA PHE A 88 5.20 -5.99 -4.30
C PHE A 88 4.06 -5.07 -3.87
N ILE A 89 4.36 -3.99 -3.14
CA ILE A 89 3.33 -3.03 -2.70
C ILE A 89 2.65 -2.37 -3.91
N SER A 90 3.45 -1.94 -4.91
CA SER A 90 2.93 -1.36 -6.14
C SER A 90 2.05 -2.36 -6.90
N TYR A 91 2.45 -3.62 -6.99
CA TYR A 91 1.69 -4.70 -7.64
C TYR A 91 0.33 -4.91 -6.98
N ILE A 92 0.26 -4.95 -5.65
CA ILE A 92 -1.01 -5.10 -4.95
C ILE A 92 -1.87 -3.84 -5.09
N ALA A 93 -1.31 -2.66 -4.81
CA ALA A 93 -2.07 -1.41 -4.81
C ALA A 93 -2.66 -1.11 -6.19
N ARG A 94 -1.91 -1.33 -7.26
CA ARG A 94 -2.33 -0.99 -8.64
C ARG A 94 -3.47 -1.85 -9.17
N LYS A 95 -3.82 -2.98 -8.53
CA LYS A 95 -5.00 -3.80 -8.90
C LYS A 95 -6.30 -3.02 -8.77
N ASP A 96 -6.42 -2.18 -7.74
CA ASP A 96 -7.63 -1.40 -7.44
C ASP A 96 -7.41 0.11 -7.53
N TYR A 97 -6.15 0.56 -7.53
CA TYR A 97 -5.74 1.95 -7.57
C TYR A 97 -4.81 2.21 -8.76
N PHE A 98 -5.38 2.31 -9.96
CA PHE A 98 -4.65 2.46 -11.23
C PHE A 98 -3.69 3.66 -11.29
N ASN A 99 -3.97 4.71 -10.50
CA ASN A 99 -3.13 5.91 -10.39
C ASN A 99 -2.02 5.79 -9.34
N PHE A 100 -1.97 4.69 -8.57
CA PHE A 100 -0.88 4.46 -7.64
C PHE A 100 0.43 4.24 -8.42
N PRO A 101 1.55 4.86 -8.03
CA PRO A 101 2.78 4.82 -8.81
C PRO A 101 3.29 3.40 -9.04
N ALA A 102 3.72 3.11 -10.27
CA ALA A 102 4.56 1.95 -10.56
C ALA A 102 5.97 2.23 -10.04
N SER A 103 6.38 1.61 -8.93
CA SER A 103 7.67 1.93 -8.33
C SER A 103 8.37 0.75 -7.66
N ALA A 104 9.67 0.68 -7.90
CA ALA A 104 10.63 -0.17 -7.17
C ALA A 104 11.14 0.47 -5.87
N THR A 105 10.62 1.64 -5.45
CA THR A 105 11.09 2.34 -4.24
C THR A 105 9.92 2.81 -3.38
N HIS A 106 9.93 2.44 -2.09
CA HIS A 106 8.93 2.88 -1.11
C HIS A 106 8.82 4.41 -0.97
N ALA A 107 9.96 5.10 -0.93
CA ALA A 107 9.99 6.55 -0.81
C ALA A 107 9.31 7.27 -1.98
N ASN A 108 9.37 6.73 -3.21
CA ASN A 108 8.82 7.40 -4.39
C ASN A 108 7.29 7.55 -4.30
N TYR A 109 6.57 6.46 -4.01
CA TYR A 109 5.12 6.56 -3.86
C TYR A 109 4.70 7.27 -2.57
N THR A 110 5.56 7.29 -1.55
CA THR A 110 5.30 8.04 -0.31
C THR A 110 5.40 9.55 -0.56
N VAL A 111 6.43 10.00 -1.28
CA VAL A 111 6.59 11.39 -1.73
C VAL A 111 5.43 11.78 -2.63
N TRP A 112 5.05 10.93 -3.60
CA TRP A 112 3.85 11.17 -4.43
C TRP A 112 2.59 11.37 -3.57
N ALA A 113 2.36 10.51 -2.58
CA ALA A 113 1.20 10.63 -1.69
C ALA A 113 1.27 11.88 -0.79
N ARG A 114 2.47 12.31 -0.36
CA ARG A 114 2.67 13.58 0.35
C ARG A 114 2.31 14.77 -0.54
N GLU A 115 2.80 14.80 -1.78
CA GLU A 115 2.49 15.91 -2.70
C GLU A 115 0.99 15.99 -3.00
N ARG A 116 0.30 14.84 -3.07
CA ARG A 116 -1.16 14.83 -3.15
C ARG A 116 -1.83 15.47 -1.94
N ALA A 117 -1.30 15.26 -0.74
CA ALA A 117 -1.80 15.92 0.47
C ALA A 117 -1.60 17.44 0.38
N ASN A 118 -0.41 17.89 -0.05
CA ASN A 118 -0.09 19.31 -0.25
C ASN A 118 -1.00 19.99 -1.28
N GLN A 119 -1.46 19.23 -2.28
CA GLN A 119 -2.41 19.67 -3.32
C GLN A 119 -3.89 19.64 -2.86
N GLY A 120 -4.17 19.25 -1.61
CA GLY A 120 -5.52 19.21 -1.05
C GLY A 120 -6.34 17.96 -1.39
N HIS A 121 -5.70 16.89 -1.89
CA HIS A 121 -6.39 15.61 -2.05
C HIS A 121 -6.73 14.97 -0.69
N THR A 122 -7.74 14.09 -0.67
CA THR A 122 -8.23 13.42 0.56
C THR A 122 -8.10 11.89 0.51
N ALA A 123 -7.58 11.35 -0.60
CA ALA A 123 -7.38 9.93 -0.83
C ALA A 123 -6.03 9.68 -1.54
N GLN A 124 -5.40 8.57 -1.17
CA GLN A 124 -4.02 8.22 -1.54
C GLN A 124 -3.06 9.34 -1.14
N ILE A 125 -3.14 9.72 0.13
CA ILE A 125 -2.34 10.80 0.73
C ILE A 125 -1.48 10.27 1.87
N ALA A 126 -0.27 10.80 2.03
CA ALA A 126 0.59 10.47 3.16
C ALA A 126 0.32 11.43 4.33
N VAL A 127 0.28 10.87 5.54
CA VAL A 127 0.16 11.61 6.79
C VAL A 127 1.13 11.06 7.83
N GLU A 128 1.52 11.87 8.80
CA GLU A 128 2.38 11.46 9.91
C GLU A 128 1.68 10.39 10.78
N THR A 129 2.44 9.43 11.31
CA THR A 129 1.91 8.29 12.08
C THR A 129 1.22 8.69 13.38
N HIS A 130 1.65 9.79 13.99
CA HIS A 130 1.02 10.34 15.20
C HIS A 130 -0.31 11.07 14.92
N SER A 131 -0.61 11.37 13.66
CA SER A 131 -1.81 12.15 13.26
C SER A 131 -2.98 11.27 12.84
N TYR A 132 -2.74 9.97 12.62
CA TYR A 132 -3.72 9.06 12.03
C TYR A 132 -3.57 7.62 12.52
N LYS A 133 -4.69 7.00 12.89
CA LYS A 133 -4.76 5.57 13.20
C LYS A 133 -4.83 4.76 11.90
N PRO A 134 -3.80 3.97 11.54
CA PRO A 134 -3.82 3.18 10.31
C PRO A 134 -5.03 2.23 10.29
N ARG A 135 -5.68 2.09 9.15
CA ARG A 135 -6.83 1.18 8.98
C ARG A 135 -6.47 0.08 7.99
N PRO A 136 -7.13 -1.08 8.06
CA PRO A 136 -6.99 -2.11 7.03
C PRO A 136 -7.12 -1.52 5.62
N GLY A 137 -6.13 -1.82 4.77
CA GLY A 137 -5.97 -1.32 3.42
C GLY A 137 -5.11 -0.05 3.29
N ASP A 138 -4.62 0.54 4.38
CA ASP A 138 -3.59 1.59 4.31
C ASP A 138 -2.19 0.98 4.17
N ILE A 139 -1.20 1.81 3.81
CA ILE A 139 0.21 1.41 3.75
C ILE A 139 0.97 2.20 4.80
N VAL A 140 1.75 1.53 5.64
CA VAL A 140 2.59 2.17 6.67
C VAL A 140 4.04 2.19 6.23
N ILE A 141 4.76 3.27 6.51
CA ILE A 141 6.14 3.49 6.04
C ILE A 141 7.08 3.63 7.23
N LYS A 142 8.13 2.82 7.25
CA LYS A 142 9.23 2.88 8.23
C LYS A 142 10.56 3.26 7.60
N LYS A 143 11.42 3.84 8.41
CA LYS A 143 12.83 4.11 8.12
C LYS A 143 13.59 2.79 7.92
N ARG A 144 14.48 2.73 6.92
CA ARG A 144 15.44 1.64 6.68
C ARG A 144 16.82 2.20 6.30
N GLY A 145 17.23 3.26 6.99
CA GLY A 145 18.46 4.02 6.72
C GLY A 145 18.22 5.52 6.51
N TYR A 146 16.99 5.92 6.17
CA TYR A 146 16.55 7.31 6.26
C TYR A 146 16.33 7.74 7.71
N THR A 147 16.71 8.97 8.08
CA THR A 147 16.64 9.46 9.47
C THR A 147 15.59 10.56 9.71
N GLY A 148 15.16 11.26 8.67
CA GLY A 148 14.18 12.36 8.78
C GLY A 148 12.73 11.89 8.96
N ASP A 149 11.80 12.80 8.72
CA ASP A 149 10.34 12.62 8.84
C ASP A 149 9.66 12.56 7.46
N LEU A 150 8.32 12.56 7.40
CA LEU A 150 7.61 12.57 6.12
C LEU A 150 7.83 13.88 5.35
N ALA A 151 7.92 15.02 6.05
CA ALA A 151 8.12 16.32 5.43
C ALA A 151 9.45 16.39 4.66
N GLY A 152 10.54 15.89 5.24
CA GLY A 152 11.86 15.86 4.63
C GLY A 152 12.11 14.66 3.69
N LEU A 153 11.14 13.77 3.47
CA LEU A 153 11.36 12.55 2.69
C LEU A 153 11.65 12.90 1.22
N TYR A 154 12.67 12.28 0.64
CA TYR A 154 13.04 12.47 -0.76
C TYR A 154 12.91 11.15 -1.55
N PRO A 155 12.68 11.21 -2.88
CA PRO A 155 12.67 10.02 -3.73
C PRO A 155 13.96 9.21 -3.57
N THR A 156 13.89 7.88 -3.64
CA THR A 156 15.02 6.95 -3.43
C THR A 156 15.56 6.84 -1.99
N ALA A 157 15.05 7.60 -1.03
CA ALA A 157 15.39 7.40 0.39
C ALA A 157 15.14 5.95 0.84
N LYS A 158 16.02 5.41 1.69
CA LYS A 158 15.93 4.03 2.17
C LYS A 158 14.83 3.89 3.23
N THR A 159 13.66 3.47 2.78
CA THR A 159 12.48 3.19 3.59
C THR A 159 11.91 1.81 3.27
N HIS A 160 10.97 1.34 4.08
CA HIS A 160 10.21 0.12 3.86
C HIS A 160 8.74 0.40 4.12
N GLY A 161 7.86 -0.35 3.47
CA GLY A 161 6.43 -0.14 3.62
C GLY A 161 5.64 -1.42 3.49
N ASP A 162 4.61 -1.52 4.32
CA ASP A 162 3.80 -2.71 4.51
C ASP A 162 2.31 -2.36 4.45
N ILE A 163 1.49 -3.30 4.00
CA ILE A 163 0.03 -3.13 3.93
C ILE A 163 -0.58 -3.47 5.29
N VAL A 164 -1.37 -2.56 5.85
CA VAL A 164 -2.15 -2.80 7.06
C VAL A 164 -3.29 -3.77 6.75
N VAL A 165 -3.36 -4.88 7.46
CA VAL A 165 -4.45 -5.86 7.36
C VAL A 165 -5.35 -5.89 8.59
N GLU A 166 -4.85 -5.42 9.74
CA GLU A 166 -5.61 -5.29 10.98
C GLU A 166 -5.07 -4.14 11.83
N ASN A 167 -5.95 -3.47 12.58
CA ASN A 167 -5.60 -2.60 13.70
C ASN A 167 -6.64 -2.80 14.80
N ASN A 168 -6.23 -3.35 15.94
CA ASN A 168 -7.15 -3.62 17.05
C ASN A 168 -6.99 -2.67 18.24
N GLY A 169 -6.13 -1.65 18.11
CA GLY A 169 -5.85 -0.67 19.17
C GLY A 169 -4.53 -0.90 19.92
N ASN A 170 -4.13 -2.15 20.13
CA ASN A 170 -2.91 -2.52 20.86
C ASN A 170 -1.80 -3.00 19.94
N TYR A 171 -2.17 -3.53 18.77
CA TYR A 171 -1.24 -3.87 17.72
C TYR A 171 -1.87 -3.63 16.33
N ILE A 172 -0.98 -3.50 15.35
CA ILE A 172 -1.30 -3.38 13.94
C ILE A 172 -0.61 -4.53 13.22
N THR A 173 -1.39 -5.35 12.53
CA THR A 173 -0.88 -6.44 11.72
C THR A 173 -0.68 -5.93 10.30
N VAL A 174 0.52 -6.14 9.76
CA VAL A 174 0.89 -5.70 8.42
C VAL A 174 1.48 -6.83 7.59
N ILE A 175 1.33 -6.76 6.27
CA ILE A 175 1.92 -7.72 5.33
C ILE A 175 2.86 -6.96 4.39
N GLY A 176 4.11 -7.40 4.36
CA GLY A 176 5.18 -6.85 3.54
C GLY A 176 5.83 -7.90 2.64
N GLY A 177 6.48 -7.43 1.59
CA GLY A 177 7.31 -8.25 0.71
C GLY A 177 8.80 -8.11 1.04
N ASN A 178 9.60 -9.10 0.64
CA ASN A 178 11.05 -9.17 0.82
C ASN A 178 11.49 -8.90 2.28
N ILE A 179 10.71 -9.38 3.24
CA ILE A 179 11.10 -9.47 4.64
C ILE A 179 11.67 -10.87 4.81
N SER A 180 12.96 -10.97 5.11
CA SER A 180 13.70 -12.25 5.10
C SER A 180 13.50 -13.03 3.79
N ASN A 181 13.49 -12.31 2.66
CA ASN A 181 13.34 -12.87 1.32
C ASN A 181 12.02 -13.63 1.10
N SER A 182 10.95 -13.19 1.77
CA SER A 182 9.59 -13.74 1.66
C SER A 182 8.51 -12.66 1.77
N VAL A 183 7.25 -13.04 1.53
CA VAL A 183 6.09 -12.26 1.99
C VAL A 183 5.80 -12.66 3.43
N THR A 184 5.74 -11.69 4.32
CA THR A 184 5.68 -11.95 5.76
C THR A 184 4.67 -11.05 6.45
N GLU A 185 3.97 -11.62 7.41
CA GLU A 185 3.15 -10.88 8.36
C GLU A 185 4.02 -10.37 9.52
N THR A 186 3.88 -9.09 9.85
CA THR A 186 4.60 -8.45 10.96
C THR A 186 3.61 -7.77 11.90
N ILE A 187 3.90 -7.82 13.19
CA ILE A 187 3.12 -7.13 14.23
C ILE A 187 3.84 -5.85 14.65
N ILE A 188 3.14 -4.73 14.56
CA ILE A 188 3.61 -3.41 15.01
C ILE A 188 2.90 -3.08 16.32
N PRO A 189 3.64 -2.77 17.41
CA PRO A 189 3.04 -2.26 18.64
C PRO A 189 2.25 -0.97 18.40
N ALA A 190 1.05 -0.90 18.98
CA ALA A 190 0.18 0.26 18.89
C ALA A 190 -0.35 0.68 20.25
N THR A 191 -0.79 1.93 20.34
CA THR A 191 -1.44 2.45 21.54
C THR A 191 -2.66 3.25 21.10
N ASN A 192 -3.85 2.80 21.53
CA ASN A 192 -5.13 3.35 21.08
C ASN A 192 -5.27 3.40 19.56
N GLY A 193 -4.60 2.48 18.85
CA GLY A 193 -4.61 2.33 17.39
C GLY A 193 -3.62 3.24 16.65
N PHE A 194 -2.80 4.02 17.35
CA PHE A 194 -1.66 4.73 16.77
C PHE A 194 -0.42 3.85 16.80
N ILE A 195 0.44 3.94 15.78
CA ILE A 195 1.75 3.27 15.81
C ILE A 195 2.57 3.88 16.94
N ASN A 196 3.08 3.04 17.83
CA ASN A 196 3.84 3.46 19.00
C ASN A 196 5.35 3.22 18.80
N HIS A 197 5.94 3.79 17.74
CA HIS A 197 7.37 3.68 17.46
C HIS A 197 7.87 4.74 16.47
N SER A 198 9.01 5.39 16.77
CA SER A 198 9.55 6.53 16.00
C SER A 198 10.11 6.20 14.62
N ASP A 199 10.39 4.92 14.36
CA ASP A 199 10.88 4.48 13.05
C ASP A 199 9.79 4.56 11.97
N TRP A 200 8.52 4.59 12.35
CA TRP A 200 7.41 4.72 11.42
C TRP A 200 7.08 6.19 11.19
N ILE A 201 7.28 6.64 9.95
CA ILE A 201 7.20 8.06 9.59
C ILE A 201 5.92 8.42 8.88
N ALA A 202 5.24 7.47 8.23
CA ALA A 202 4.04 7.83 7.48
C ALA A 202 3.01 6.71 7.41
N VAL A 203 1.78 7.13 7.15
CA VAL A 203 0.68 6.28 6.72
C VAL A 203 0.16 6.85 5.40
N ILE A 204 0.16 6.04 4.35
CA ILE A 204 -0.53 6.34 3.10
C ILE A 204 -1.97 5.88 3.24
N LYS A 205 -2.87 6.87 3.34
CA LYS A 205 -4.31 6.67 3.47
C LYS A 205 -4.90 6.35 2.10
N MET A 206 -5.34 5.11 1.91
CA MET A 206 -5.89 4.62 0.64
C MET A 206 -7.40 4.92 0.48
#